data_AF-A0A8J9YFY2-F1
#
_entry.id   AF-A0A8J9YFY2-F1
#
_cell.length_a   1.000
_cell.length_b   1.000
_cell.length_c   1.000
_cell.angle_alpha   90.00
_cell.angle_beta   90.00
_cell.angle_gamma   90.00
#
_symmetry.space_group_name_H-M   'P 1'
#
loop_
_entity.id
_entity.type
_entity.pdbx_description
1 polymer ?
#
loop_
_entity_poly.entity_id
_entity_poly.type
_entity_poly.pdbx_seq_one_letter_code
_entity_poly.pdbx_strand_id
1 'polypeptide(L)' 'MNSYDRKRVVFNPKYTVFLQNHAKSTKSSETEIVVKVRAFCENENSTKGPIIPLENVVSRVAAMTGISDRTVSRITQEAI' A
#
# COMPACT_ATOMS: atom_id res chain seq x y z
N MET A 1 9.58 -17.95 -19.55
CA MET A 1 9.69 -16.52 -19.89
C MET A 1 8.42 -15.86 -19.35
N ASN A 2 8.50 -15.19 -18.21
CA ASN A 2 7.33 -14.81 -17.40
C ASN A 2 6.48 -13.74 -18.09
N SER A 3 5.21 -14.08 -18.33
CA SER A 3 4.16 -13.23 -18.86
C SER A 3 3.71 -12.23 -17.79
N TYR A 4 4.35 -11.06 -17.76
CA TYR A 4 3.74 -9.87 -17.18
C TYR A 4 3.37 -8.93 -18.33
N ASP A 5 2.22 -9.24 -18.93
CA ASP A 5 1.56 -8.41 -19.94
C ASP A 5 1.20 -7.06 -19.31
N ARG A 6 2.05 -6.05 -19.56
CA ARG A 6 1.89 -4.66 -19.11
C ARG A 6 0.78 -3.99 -19.92
N LYS A 7 -0.48 -4.35 -19.67
CA LYS A 7 -1.62 -3.56 -20.13
C LYS A 7 -1.67 -2.28 -19.29
N ARG A 8 -1.37 -1.17 -19.97
CA ARG A 8 -1.43 0.23 -19.52
C ARG A 8 -2.61 0.48 -18.58
N VAL A 9 -2.36 0.80 -17.31
CA VAL A 9 -3.37 1.38 -16.42
C VAL A 9 -3.30 2.89 -16.59
N VAL A 10 -4.05 3.39 -17.57
CA VAL A 10 -4.40 4.81 -17.66
C VAL A 10 -5.53 5.02 -16.65
N PHE A 11 -5.27 5.76 -15.58
CA PHE A 11 -6.29 6.07 -14.58
C PHE A 11 -7.31 7.04 -15.19
N ASN A 12 -8.52 6.54 -15.35
CA ASN A 12 -9.68 7.17 -15.97
C ASN A 12 -10.70 7.49 -14.87
N PRO A 13 -11.38 8.64 -14.87
CA PRO A 13 -12.27 9.10 -13.80
C PRO A 13 -13.52 8.23 -13.53
N LYS A 14 -13.65 7.06 -14.19
CA LYS A 14 -14.73 6.09 -13.95
C LYS A 14 -14.52 5.18 -12.73
N TYR A 15 -13.37 5.23 -12.04
CA TYR A 15 -13.09 4.39 -10.86
C TYR A 15 -13.57 5.02 -9.53
N THR A 16 -14.72 5.68 -9.56
CA THR A 16 -15.54 5.83 -8.35
C THR A 16 -16.24 4.51 -8.06
N VAL A 17 -16.07 4.00 -6.85
CA VAL A 17 -16.80 2.86 -6.24
C VAL A 17 -16.33 1.46 -6.67
N PHE A 18 -15.41 0.88 -5.90
CA PHE A 18 -15.36 -0.58 -5.73
C PHE A 18 -14.82 -0.94 -4.36
N LEU A 19 -15.70 -0.92 -3.35
CA LEU A 19 -15.68 -1.87 -2.23
C LEU A 19 -17.07 -1.88 -1.60
N GLN A 20 -18.05 -2.44 -2.33
CA GLN A 20 -19.28 -2.91 -1.72
C GLN A 20 -19.61 -4.29 -2.29
N ASN A 21 -19.49 -5.28 -1.40
CA ASN A 21 -20.01 -6.64 -1.46
C ASN A 21 -19.37 -7.62 -2.46
N HIS A 22 -18.38 -8.37 -1.98
CA HIS A 22 -18.52 -9.84 -1.96
C HIS A 22 -18.03 -10.40 -0.63
N ALA A 23 -18.99 -11.00 0.07
CA ALA A 23 -18.78 -11.75 1.28
C ALA A 23 -17.93 -13.00 1.02
N LYS A 24 -16.77 -13.07 1.67
CA LYS A 24 -16.34 -14.24 2.44
C LYS A 24 -15.23 -13.78 3.38
N SER A 25 -15.48 -13.99 4.65
CA SER A 25 -14.56 -13.76 5.76
C SER A 25 -13.22 -14.47 5.53
N THR A 26 -12.29 -13.77 4.90
CA THR A 26 -10.86 -13.95 5.13
C THR A 26 -10.31 -12.57 5.44
N LYS A 27 -10.59 -12.07 6.63
CA LYS A 27 -9.85 -10.94 7.22
C LYS A 27 -8.41 -11.43 7.50
N SER A 28 -7.66 -11.78 6.46
CA SER A 28 -6.23 -12.02 6.63
C SER A 28 -5.60 -10.65 6.84
N SER A 29 -4.77 -10.53 7.88
CA SER A 29 -4.01 -9.29 8.15
C SER A 29 -3.29 -8.78 6.90
N GLU A 30 -2.83 -9.70 6.05
CA GLU A 30 -2.13 -9.43 4.80
C GLU A 30 -3.00 -8.68 3.77
N THR A 31 -4.26 -9.07 3.57
CA THR A 31 -5.13 -8.38 2.59
C THR A 31 -5.45 -6.95 3.03
N GLU A 32 -5.64 -6.73 4.33
CA GLU A 32 -5.83 -5.38 4.88
C GLU A 32 -4.59 -4.50 4.67
N ILE A 33 -3.39 -5.05 4.89
CA ILE A 33 -2.12 -4.34 4.67
C ILE A 33 -1.98 -3.96 3.19
N VAL A 34 -2.25 -4.88 2.26
CA VAL A 34 -2.13 -4.60 0.81
C VAL A 34 -3.07 -3.46 0.38
N VAL A 35 -4.30 -3.43 0.90
CA VAL A 35 -5.24 -2.35 0.61
C VAL A 35 -4.73 -1.00 1.12
N LYS A 36 -4.19 -0.94 2.35
CA LYS A 36 -3.63 0.29 2.93
C LYS A 36 -2.41 0.80 2.16
N VAL A 37 -1.48 -0.09 1.81
CA VAL A 37 -0.29 0.23 1.01
C VAL A 37 -0.71 0.84 -0.34
N ARG A 38 -1.67 0.21 -1.02
CA ARG A 38 -2.17 0.71 -2.31
C ARG A 38 -2.78 2.11 -2.18
N ALA A 39 -3.65 2.32 -1.20
CA ALA A 39 -4.28 3.61 -0.97
C ALA A 39 -3.26 4.72 -0.68
N PHE A 40 -2.21 4.42 0.09
CA PHE A 40 -1.13 5.36 0.35
C PHE A 40 -0.40 5.75 -0.95
N CYS A 41 -0.03 4.79 -1.79
CA CYS A 41 0.64 5.05 -3.06
C CYS A 41 -0.24 5.83 -4.05
N GLU A 42 -1.55 5.55 -4.11
CA GLU A 42 -2.49 6.31 -4.94
C GLU A 42 -2.61 7.78 -4.47
N ASN A 43 -2.52 8.02 -3.16
CA ASN A 43 -2.50 9.37 -2.58
C ASN A 43 -1.21 10.13 -2.95
N GLU A 44 -0.04 9.48 -2.89
CA GLU A 44 1.23 10.08 -3.32
C GLU A 44 1.21 10.42 -4.82
N ASN A 45 0.66 9.53 -5.64
CA ASN A 45 0.50 9.77 -7.08
C ASN A 45 -0.43 10.96 -7.36
N SER A 46 -1.52 11.08 -6.59
CA SER A 46 -2.46 12.21 -6.70
C SER A 46 -1.82 13.54 -6.26
N THR A 47 -0.93 13.49 -5.27
CA THR A 47 -0.19 14.66 -4.75
C THR A 47 1.03 15.03 -5.60
N LYS A 48 1.36 14.23 -6.62
CA LYS A 48 2.56 14.36 -7.48
C LYS A 48 3.88 14.38 -6.70
N GLY A 49 3.94 13.68 -5.58
CA GLY A 49 5.12 13.66 -4.75
C GLY A 49 4.97 12.78 -3.51
N PRO A 50 6.11 12.41 -2.89
CA PRO A 50 6.09 11.62 -1.68
C PRO A 50 5.47 12.42 -0.53
N ILE A 51 4.47 11.85 0.15
CA ILE A 51 3.85 12.46 1.34
C ILE A 51 4.85 12.41 2.50
N ILE A 52 5.62 11.33 2.57
CA ILE A 52 6.72 11.14 3.51
C ILE A 52 8.00 10.98 2.68
N PRO A 53 9.10 11.72 2.97
CA PRO A 53 10.35 11.64 2.22
C PRO A 53 10.85 10.19 2.04
N LEU A 54 11.44 9.89 0.87
CA LEU A 54 11.86 8.52 0.52
C LEU A 54 12.96 8.00 1.45
N GLU A 55 13.73 8.90 2.05
CA GLU A 55 14.80 8.62 3.00
C GLU A 55 14.24 8.10 4.34
N ASN A 56 13.01 8.49 4.69
CA ASN A 56 12.34 8.12 5.94
C ASN A 56 11.61 6.77 5.81
N VAL A 57 12.36 5.72 5.47
CA VAL A 57 11.84 4.38 5.16
C VAL A 57 10.95 3.81 6.27
N VAL A 58 11.35 3.94 7.54
CA VAL A 58 10.58 3.42 8.69
C VAL A 58 9.19 4.06 8.76
N SER A 59 9.13 5.39 8.72
CA SER A 59 7.86 6.11 8.82
C SER A 59 6.97 5.91 7.58
N ARG A 60 7.56 5.67 6.39
CA ARG A 60 6.81 5.26 5.20
C ARG A 60 6.15 3.90 5.40
N VAL A 61 6.91 2.90 5.83
CA VAL A 61 6.39 1.55 6.07
C VAL A 61 5.32 1.57 7.16
N ALA A 62 5.54 2.32 8.23
CA ALA A 62 4.56 2.51 9.30
C ALA A 62 3.24 3.09 8.78
N ALA A 63 3.31 4.18 7.99
CA ALA A 63 2.13 4.81 7.41
C ALA A 63 1.39 3.89 6.41
N MET A 64 2.12 3.12 5.60
CA MET A 64 1.53 2.21 4.61
C MET A 64 0.88 0.97 5.24
N THR A 65 1.47 0.43 6.31
CA THR A 65 1.02 -0.83 6.94
C THR A 65 0.09 -0.61 8.13
N GLY A 66 0.09 0.59 8.71
CA GLY A 66 -0.61 0.92 9.95
C GLY A 66 0.07 0.38 11.20
N ILE A 67 1.34 -0.03 11.09
CA ILE A 67 2.17 -0.52 12.20
C ILE A 67 2.95 0.65 12.79
N SER A 68 3.17 0.69 14.11
CA SER A 68 3.94 1.77 14.73
C SER A 68 5.40 1.78 14.27
N ASP A 69 5.99 2.97 14.13
CA ASP A 69 7.42 3.15 13.78
C ASP A 69 8.33 2.29 14.66
N ARG A 70 8.06 2.22 15.98
CA ARG A 70 8.82 1.39 16.93
C ARG A 70 8.77 -0.10 16.57
N THR A 71 7.58 -0.59 16.21
CA THR A 71 7.40 -1.99 15.81
C THR A 71 8.08 -2.27 14.47
N VAL A 72 7.97 -1.35 13.50
CA VAL A 72 8.67 -1.44 12.21
C VAL A 72 10.18 -1.48 12.43
N SER A 73 10.74 -0.55 13.20
CA SER A 73 12.17 -0.52 13.52
C SER A 73 12.65 -1.82 14.16
N ARG A 74 11.89 -2.36 15.13
CA ARG A 74 12.24 -3.62 15.78
C ARG A 74 12.26 -4.78 14.78
N ILE A 75 11.21 -4.92 13.95
CA ILE A 75 11.16 -5.96 12.91
C ILE A 75 12.33 -5.82 11.93
N THR A 76 12.63 -4.60 11.48
CA THR A 76 13.75 -4.37 10.54
C THR A 76 15.11 -4.68 11.16
N GLN A 77 15.29 -4.47 12.46
CA GLN A 77 16.53 -4.82 13.18
C GLN A 77 16.66 -6.32 13.45
N GLU A 78 15.55 -7.03 13.63
CA GLU A 78 15.54 -8.48 13.85
C GLU A 78 15.70 -9.28 12.54
N ALA A 79 15.31 -8.69 11.40
CA ALA A 79 15.32 -9.35 10.10
C ALA A 79 16.61 -9.17 9.29
N ILE A 80 17.49 -8.24 9.70
CA ILE A 80 18.79 -7.93 9.09
C ILE A 80 19.90 -8.49 9.98
#